data_AF-A0A1G8FQH0-F1
#
_entry.id   AF-A0A1G8FQH0-F1
#
_cell.length_a   1.000
_cell.length_b   1.000
_cell.length_c   1.000
_cell.angle_alpha   90.00
_cell.angle_beta   90.00
_cell.angle_gamma   90.00
#
_symmetry.space_group_name_H-M   'P 1'
#
loop_
_entity.id
_entity.type
_entity.pdbx_description
1 polymer ?
#
loop_
_entity_poly.entity_id
_entity_poly.type
_entity_poly.pdbx_seq_one_letter_code
_entity_poly.pdbx_strand_id
1 'polypeptide(L)'
;MREQINKFLAQFDFDVRKSKDARFVDQKCTPDIVCFVADCVLNMVSTKPLFVINDIWKTQYFIQNSRVVFNKPWADDKKAYNEYNKVLSQPLKLLAYAKVLNVSKVNASLTFSVNNEELLDYISRKDRNTYNFLYCYFTKVLKDSGFLKNLEEYKAEQVKGLNEARENLYEKYFRFITGNTPTHSRLDIRRMFHKILNIYAVENNVPGSKGKFVMTFSETMYNKKNWRDINKEKSVTRQEALSAEDVEKQEVINAYYVQKAIALIKKTHKESEVNDYWSAGEATQVHHIFTRSEFPEIAHYVENLILLTATQHNTKAHPSNRTQQINKDYQLTCLLAKSDSIEKSLNKGEFVYRKESFIYVINKGLSVEFSNKIDFTTIKSELTKIYNTA
;
A
#
# COMPACT_ATOMS: atom_id res chain seq x y z
N MET A 1 -7.64 -12.67 5.07
CA MET A 1 -6.25 -12.21 5.29
C MET A 1 -5.96 -11.80 6.72
N ARG A 2 -6.67 -10.85 7.35
CA ARG A 2 -6.37 -10.48 8.76
C ARG A 2 -6.34 -11.68 9.72
N GLU A 3 -7.20 -12.67 9.51
CA GLU A 3 -7.16 -13.94 10.23
C GLU A 3 -5.87 -14.73 10.00
N GLN A 4 -5.38 -14.82 8.75
CA GLN A 4 -4.09 -15.45 8.43
C GLN A 4 -2.92 -14.69 9.06
N ILE A 5 -2.94 -13.34 9.02
CA ILE A 5 -1.95 -12.50 9.69
C ILE A 5 -1.97 -12.78 11.20
N ASN A 6 -3.15 -12.79 11.83
CA ASN A 6 -3.29 -13.08 13.26
C ASN A 6 -2.85 -14.50 13.61
N LYS A 7 -3.17 -15.50 12.78
CA LYS A 7 -2.73 -16.90 12.95
C LYS A 7 -1.22 -17.02 12.89
N PHE A 8 -0.57 -16.30 11.98
CA PHE A 8 0.89 -16.22 11.91
C PHE A 8 1.48 -15.55 13.15
N LEU A 9 0.99 -14.35 13.50
CA LEU A 9 1.49 -13.58 14.66
C LEU A 9 1.22 -14.27 16.01
N ALA A 10 0.18 -15.09 16.12
CA ALA A 10 -0.16 -15.84 17.33
C ALA A 10 0.89 -16.89 17.73
N GLN A 11 1.77 -17.28 16.81
CA GLN A 11 2.85 -18.23 17.06
C GLN A 11 3.99 -17.64 17.90
N PHE A 12 3.98 -16.32 18.09
CA PHE A 12 5.07 -15.58 18.74
C PHE A 12 4.57 -14.76 19.92
N ASP A 13 5.47 -14.56 20.89
CA ASP A 13 5.30 -13.64 22.00
C ASP A 13 6.01 -12.31 21.68
N PHE A 14 5.23 -11.25 21.55
CA PHE A 14 5.73 -9.91 21.26
C PHE A 14 5.73 -8.98 22.47
N ASP A 15 5.65 -9.51 23.70
CA ASP A 15 5.71 -8.72 24.93
C ASP A 15 7.03 -7.93 25.02
N VAL A 16 6.94 -6.61 24.85
CA VAL A 16 8.08 -5.67 24.89
C VAL A 16 8.78 -5.70 26.25
N ARG A 17 8.06 -6.07 27.32
CA ARG A 17 8.62 -6.21 28.66
C ARG A 17 9.59 -7.39 28.76
N LYS A 18 9.44 -8.39 27.88
CA LYS A 18 10.33 -9.55 27.77
C LYS A 18 11.45 -9.31 26.76
N SER A 19 11.13 -8.80 25.58
CA SER A 19 12.14 -8.53 24.54
C SER A 19 13.09 -7.41 24.91
N LYS A 20 12.66 -6.48 25.78
CA LYS A 20 13.36 -5.25 26.16
C LYS A 20 13.69 -4.34 24.96
N ASP A 21 13.03 -4.55 23.83
CA ASP A 21 13.29 -3.82 22.59
C ASP A 21 12.09 -2.98 22.17
N ALA A 22 12.29 -1.66 22.16
CA ALA A 22 11.29 -0.71 21.72
C ALA A 22 11.17 -0.62 20.19
N ARG A 23 12.15 -1.14 19.44
CA ARG A 23 12.29 -0.99 17.98
C ARG A 23 11.41 -1.94 17.17
N PHE A 24 10.32 -2.41 17.76
CA PHE A 24 9.22 -3.07 17.05
C PHE A 24 8.51 -2.12 16.06
N VAL A 25 8.69 -0.80 16.22
CA VAL A 25 8.27 0.25 15.30
C VAL A 25 9.20 1.47 15.40
N ASP A 26 9.32 2.23 14.32
CA ASP A 26 10.14 3.44 14.26
C ASP A 26 9.48 4.55 13.40
N GLN A 27 10.09 5.74 13.35
CA GLN A 27 9.51 6.94 12.72
C GLN A 27 9.17 6.77 11.22
N LYS A 28 9.88 5.93 10.47
CA LYS A 28 9.65 5.70 9.04
C LYS A 28 8.73 4.52 8.75
N CYS A 29 8.19 3.86 9.77
CA CYS A 29 7.27 2.73 9.63
C CYS A 29 5.84 3.19 9.32
N THR A 30 5.63 3.81 8.15
CA THR A 30 4.31 4.13 7.59
C THR A 30 3.89 3.08 6.56
N PRO A 31 2.60 2.95 6.23
CA PRO A 31 2.15 1.90 5.31
C PRO A 31 2.81 1.96 3.92
N ASP A 32 2.97 3.15 3.35
CA ASP A 32 3.62 3.39 2.06
C ASP A 32 5.11 2.98 2.07
N ILE A 33 5.86 3.40 3.09
CA ILE A 33 7.29 3.06 3.19
C ILE A 33 7.48 1.56 3.43
N VAL A 34 6.71 0.96 4.35
CA VAL A 34 6.82 -0.49 4.63
C VAL A 34 6.41 -1.31 3.40
N CYS A 35 5.38 -0.88 2.66
CA CYS A 35 4.98 -1.49 1.39
C CYS A 35 6.13 -1.46 0.38
N PHE A 36 6.73 -0.28 0.19
CA PHE A 36 7.85 -0.10 -0.74
C PHE A 36 9.08 -0.93 -0.38
N VAL A 37 9.47 -0.96 0.91
CA VAL A 37 10.63 -1.76 1.33
C VAL A 37 10.37 -3.26 1.15
N ALA A 38 9.16 -3.74 1.44
CA ALA A 38 8.78 -5.13 1.17
C ALA A 38 8.86 -5.48 -0.32
N ASP A 39 8.41 -4.55 -1.18
CA ASP A 39 8.50 -4.66 -2.64
C ASP A 39 9.96 -4.75 -3.11
N CYS A 40 10.84 -3.87 -2.62
CA CYS A 40 12.26 -3.93 -2.94
C CYS A 40 12.92 -5.26 -2.51
N VAL A 41 12.54 -5.82 -1.36
CA VAL A 41 13.06 -7.12 -0.90
C VAL A 41 12.63 -8.24 -1.86
N LEU A 42 11.37 -8.30 -2.25
CA LEU A 42 10.87 -9.35 -3.16
C LEU A 42 11.50 -9.28 -4.56
N ASN A 43 11.82 -8.08 -5.04
CA ASN A 43 12.49 -7.89 -6.32
C ASN A 43 13.99 -8.30 -6.31
N MET A 44 14.55 -8.61 -5.13
CA MET A 44 15.96 -8.99 -4.97
C MET A 44 16.14 -10.40 -4.40
N VAL A 45 15.22 -10.88 -3.56
CA VAL A 45 15.42 -12.09 -2.75
C VAL A 45 15.72 -13.35 -3.56
N SER A 46 15.18 -13.46 -4.79
CA SER A 46 15.43 -14.61 -5.67
C SER A 46 16.89 -14.74 -6.10
N THR A 47 17.60 -13.63 -6.24
CA THR A 47 19.04 -13.60 -6.60
C THR A 47 19.92 -13.47 -5.37
N LYS A 48 19.42 -12.85 -4.30
CA LYS A 48 20.15 -12.63 -3.06
C LYS A 48 19.29 -12.92 -1.83
N PRO A 49 19.17 -14.20 -1.42
CA PRO A 49 18.29 -14.62 -0.32
C PRO A 49 18.77 -14.16 1.07
N LEU A 50 20.09 -13.97 1.24
CA LEU A 50 20.71 -13.35 2.40
C LEU A 50 21.21 -11.96 2.00
N PHE A 51 20.70 -10.91 2.63
CA PHE A 51 20.97 -9.54 2.20
C PHE A 51 21.18 -8.59 3.37
N VAL A 52 21.93 -7.51 3.12
CA VAL A 52 22.06 -6.36 4.01
C VAL A 52 21.35 -5.15 3.40
N ILE A 53 21.19 -4.07 4.17
CA ILE A 53 20.54 -2.82 3.69
C ILE A 53 21.17 -2.30 2.39
N ASN A 54 22.49 -2.37 2.28
CA ASN A 54 23.23 -1.87 1.12
C ASN A 54 22.94 -2.67 -0.17
N ASP A 55 22.48 -3.91 -0.05
CA ASP A 55 22.11 -4.72 -1.22
C ASP A 55 20.83 -4.19 -1.86
N ILE A 56 19.84 -3.85 -1.02
CA ILE A 56 18.59 -3.22 -1.48
C ILE A 56 18.91 -1.88 -2.16
N TRP A 57 19.76 -1.08 -1.52
CA TRP A 57 20.15 0.24 -2.00
C TRP A 57 20.71 0.22 -3.42
N LYS A 58 21.56 -0.78 -3.72
CA LYS A 58 22.25 -0.90 -4.99
C LYS A 58 21.37 -1.49 -6.10
N THR A 59 20.16 -1.94 -5.79
CA THR A 59 19.27 -2.47 -6.81
C THR A 59 18.78 -1.36 -7.72
N GLN A 60 18.76 -1.64 -9.03
CA GLN A 60 18.20 -0.72 -10.01
C GLN A 60 16.74 -0.39 -9.71
N TYR A 61 16.00 -1.38 -9.18
CA TYR A 61 14.63 -1.21 -8.73
C TYR A 61 14.49 -0.14 -7.64
N PHE A 62 15.32 -0.17 -6.59
CA PHE A 62 15.30 0.85 -5.55
C PHE A 62 15.73 2.22 -6.10
N ILE A 63 16.79 2.29 -6.90
CA ILE A 63 17.30 3.55 -7.46
C ILE A 63 16.24 4.26 -8.29
N GLN A 64 15.53 3.53 -9.15
CA GLN A 64 14.50 4.09 -10.01
C GLN A 64 13.25 4.52 -9.24
N ASN A 65 12.84 3.75 -8.23
CA ASN A 65 11.55 3.94 -7.56
C ASN A 65 11.65 4.68 -6.21
N SER A 66 12.84 4.87 -5.64
CA SER A 66 13.00 5.60 -4.38
C SER A 66 12.57 7.06 -4.48
N ARG A 67 12.77 7.72 -5.64
CA ARG A 67 12.32 9.10 -5.87
C ARG A 67 10.82 9.28 -5.65
N VAL A 68 10.03 8.28 -6.05
CA VAL A 68 8.56 8.24 -5.89
C VAL A 68 8.15 8.22 -4.43
N VAL A 69 8.92 7.53 -3.59
CA VAL A 69 8.53 7.24 -2.20
C VAL A 69 9.17 8.21 -1.20
N PHE A 70 10.13 9.04 -1.60
CA PHE A 70 10.84 9.89 -0.62
C PHE A 70 10.81 11.39 -0.90
N ASN A 71 10.23 11.87 -2.02
CA ASN A 71 10.13 13.30 -2.36
C ASN A 71 11.48 14.05 -2.20
N LYS A 72 12.60 13.35 -2.47
CA LYS A 72 13.96 13.77 -2.13
C LYS A 72 14.92 13.61 -3.32
N PRO A 73 16.05 14.33 -3.33
CA PRO A 73 17.07 14.19 -4.36
C PRO A 73 17.59 12.76 -4.47
N TRP A 74 18.29 12.47 -5.56
CA TRP A 74 18.86 11.16 -5.88
C TRP A 74 19.55 10.49 -4.69
N ALA A 75 19.43 9.16 -4.61
CA ALA A 75 20.01 8.38 -3.52
C ALA A 75 21.54 8.54 -3.40
N ASP A 76 22.23 8.97 -4.46
CA ASP A 76 23.67 9.23 -4.47
C ASP A 76 24.08 10.58 -3.83
N ASP A 77 23.13 11.44 -3.43
CA ASP A 77 23.45 12.63 -2.65
C ASP A 77 23.91 12.25 -1.24
N LYS A 78 25.16 12.58 -0.89
CA LYS A 78 25.75 12.37 0.44
C LYS A 78 24.90 12.97 1.56
N LYS A 79 24.12 14.02 1.31
CA LYS A 79 23.20 14.65 2.28
C LYS A 79 21.95 13.81 2.54
N ALA A 80 21.56 12.94 1.62
CA ALA A 80 20.36 12.11 1.72
C ALA A 80 20.64 10.72 2.33
N TYR A 81 21.91 10.30 2.40
CA TYR A 81 22.32 8.98 2.89
C TYR A 81 21.70 8.59 4.24
N ASN A 82 21.80 9.47 5.23
CA ASN A 82 21.28 9.22 6.58
C ASN A 82 19.77 9.04 6.64
N GLU A 83 19.04 9.72 5.75
CA GLU A 83 17.59 9.61 5.69
C GLU A 83 17.17 8.32 4.99
N TYR A 84 17.74 8.03 3.83
CA TYR A 84 17.46 6.80 3.11
C TYR A 84 17.86 5.56 3.92
N ASN A 85 18.96 5.63 4.68
CA ASN A 85 19.34 4.55 5.59
C ASN A 85 18.26 4.31 6.66
N LYS A 86 17.67 5.37 7.25
CA LYS A 86 16.54 5.22 8.19
C LYS A 86 15.32 4.63 7.50
N VAL A 87 15.03 5.10 6.30
CA VAL A 87 13.91 4.67 5.46
C VAL A 87 13.98 3.18 5.12
N LEU A 88 15.17 2.61 4.91
CA LEU A 88 15.34 1.18 4.69
C LEU A 88 15.42 0.41 6.01
N SER A 89 16.29 0.86 6.92
CA SER A 89 16.60 0.11 8.15
C SER A 89 15.42 -0.04 9.09
N GLN A 90 14.57 0.99 9.23
CA GLN A 90 13.46 0.97 10.19
C GLN A 90 12.35 -0.02 9.77
N PRO A 91 11.84 0.00 8.51
CA PRO A 91 10.91 -1.02 8.03
C PRO A 91 11.48 -2.44 8.06
N LEU A 92 12.75 -2.65 7.69
CA LEU A 92 13.35 -3.99 7.76
C LEU A 92 13.40 -4.52 9.18
N LYS A 93 13.77 -3.68 10.15
CA LYS A 93 13.73 -4.03 11.57
C LYS A 93 12.30 -4.32 12.06
N LEU A 94 11.31 -3.54 11.63
CA LEU A 94 9.91 -3.81 11.94
C LEU A 94 9.47 -5.17 11.39
N LEU A 95 9.76 -5.46 10.12
CA LEU A 95 9.39 -6.73 9.48
C LEU A 95 10.12 -7.91 10.12
N ALA A 96 11.37 -7.72 10.56
CA ALA A 96 12.13 -8.72 11.30
C ALA A 96 11.59 -8.94 12.72
N TYR A 97 11.23 -7.87 13.43
CA TYR A 97 10.59 -7.97 14.74
C TYR A 97 9.27 -8.73 14.62
N ALA A 98 8.46 -8.43 13.60
CA ALA A 98 7.21 -9.11 13.29
C ALA A 98 7.37 -10.55 12.75
N LYS A 99 8.60 -11.06 12.65
CA LYS A 99 8.96 -12.39 12.12
C LYS A 99 8.61 -12.62 10.65
N VAL A 100 8.29 -11.58 9.89
CA VAL A 100 8.14 -11.67 8.42
C VAL A 100 9.51 -11.86 7.76
N LEU A 101 10.53 -11.21 8.33
CA LEU A 101 11.94 -11.43 7.99
C LEU A 101 12.65 -12.11 9.18
N ASN A 102 13.73 -12.82 8.87
CA ASN A 102 14.74 -13.17 9.85
C ASN A 102 15.80 -12.06 9.90
N VAL A 103 16.44 -11.90 11.05
CA VAL A 103 17.58 -10.99 11.22
C VAL A 103 18.64 -11.63 12.11
N SER A 104 19.89 -11.53 11.67
CA SER A 104 21.06 -11.92 12.46
C SER A 104 22.16 -10.85 12.32
N LYS A 105 23.13 -10.87 13.25
CA LYS A 105 24.27 -9.96 13.20
C LYS A 105 25.49 -10.73 12.70
N VAL A 106 25.99 -10.38 11.53
CA VAL A 106 27.20 -10.94 10.92
C VAL A 106 28.21 -9.82 10.71
N ASN A 107 29.41 -9.95 11.27
CA ASN A 107 30.47 -8.92 11.18
C ASN A 107 29.97 -7.50 11.52
N ALA A 108 29.31 -7.38 12.67
CA ALA A 108 28.68 -6.15 13.15
C ALA A 108 27.51 -5.58 12.31
N SER A 109 27.20 -6.16 11.15
CA SER A 109 26.11 -5.73 10.26
C SER A 109 24.86 -6.58 10.46
N LEU A 110 23.68 -5.98 10.27
CA LEU A 110 22.42 -6.73 10.25
C LEU A 110 22.23 -7.39 8.89
N THR A 111 22.11 -8.70 8.90
CA THR A 111 21.82 -9.54 7.73
C THR A 111 20.40 -10.07 7.87
N PHE A 112 19.64 -9.99 6.78
CA PHE A 112 18.24 -10.36 6.71
C PHE A 112 18.02 -11.50 5.73
N SER A 113 16.94 -12.24 5.95
CA SER A 113 16.38 -13.20 5.00
C SER A 113 14.86 -13.24 5.13
N VAL A 114 14.16 -13.76 4.12
CA VAL A 114 12.70 -13.87 4.16
C VAL A 114 12.31 -15.07 5.01
N ASN A 115 11.43 -14.86 5.99
CA ASN A 115 10.88 -15.91 6.85
C ASN A 115 9.47 -16.33 6.43
N ASN A 116 8.65 -15.36 6.01
CA ASN A 116 7.31 -15.60 5.50
C ASN A 116 7.11 -14.84 4.18
N GLU A 117 7.36 -15.53 3.07
CA GLU A 117 7.28 -14.94 1.73
C GLU A 117 5.84 -14.56 1.35
N GLU A 118 4.86 -15.39 1.72
CA GLU A 118 3.44 -15.10 1.46
C GLU A 118 3.00 -13.78 2.11
N LEU A 119 3.35 -13.58 3.38
CA LEU A 119 3.00 -12.36 4.09
C LEU A 119 3.80 -11.15 3.59
N LEU A 120 5.08 -11.34 3.26
CA LEU A 120 5.90 -10.28 2.65
C LEU A 120 5.32 -9.83 1.30
N ASP A 121 4.88 -10.79 0.48
CA ASP A 121 4.19 -10.54 -0.79
C ASP A 121 2.83 -9.88 -0.61
N TYR A 122 2.06 -10.26 0.41
CA TYR A 122 0.82 -9.56 0.72
C TYR A 122 1.08 -8.07 1.05
N ILE A 123 2.08 -7.80 1.90
CA ILE A 123 2.48 -6.45 2.33
C ILE A 123 2.98 -5.63 1.13
N SER A 124 3.79 -6.23 0.26
CA SER A 124 4.40 -5.50 -0.85
C SER A 124 3.39 -5.02 -1.88
N ARG A 125 2.21 -5.65 -2.02
CA ARG A 125 1.27 -5.38 -3.14
C ARG A 125 0.60 -4.00 -3.09
N LYS A 126 0.09 -3.57 -1.94
CA LYS A 126 -0.71 -2.33 -1.80
C LYS A 126 -0.55 -1.74 -0.41
N ASP A 127 -0.52 -0.40 -0.30
CA ASP A 127 -0.39 0.31 0.99
C ASP A 127 -1.50 -0.07 1.98
N ARG A 128 -2.69 -0.42 1.48
CA ARG A 128 -3.82 -0.90 2.29
C ARG A 128 -3.56 -2.28 2.91
N ASN A 129 -2.85 -3.15 2.20
CA ASN A 129 -2.45 -4.46 2.72
C ASN A 129 -1.44 -4.29 3.86
N THR A 130 -0.46 -3.42 3.65
CA THR A 130 0.48 -3.03 4.69
C THR A 130 -0.21 -2.42 5.90
N TYR A 131 -1.20 -1.54 5.70
CA TYR A 131 -2.01 -1.01 6.79
C TYR A 131 -2.70 -2.12 7.59
N ASN A 132 -3.33 -3.10 6.92
CA ASN A 132 -3.97 -4.23 7.59
C ASN A 132 -2.96 -5.06 8.40
N PHE A 133 -1.78 -5.31 7.83
CA PHE A 133 -0.69 -5.99 8.53
C PHE A 133 -0.23 -5.20 9.76
N LEU A 134 0.07 -3.91 9.61
CA LEU A 134 0.50 -3.04 10.71
C LEU A 134 -0.56 -2.94 11.81
N TYR A 135 -1.84 -2.89 11.47
CA TYR A 135 -2.93 -2.90 12.46
C TYR A 135 -2.94 -4.20 13.27
N CYS A 136 -2.93 -5.36 12.61
CA CYS A 136 -2.86 -6.66 13.28
C CYS A 136 -1.60 -6.80 14.14
N TYR A 137 -0.44 -6.43 13.58
CA TYR A 137 0.86 -6.51 14.24
C TYR A 137 0.95 -5.61 15.47
N PHE A 138 0.63 -4.32 15.36
CA PHE A 138 0.68 -3.41 16.50
C PHE A 138 -0.33 -3.80 17.58
N THR A 139 -1.54 -4.20 17.20
CA THR A 139 -2.54 -4.68 18.16
C THR A 139 -2.03 -5.91 18.92
N LYS A 140 -1.37 -6.86 18.24
CA LYS A 140 -0.76 -8.03 18.88
C LYS A 140 0.36 -7.62 19.85
N VAL A 141 1.32 -6.79 19.42
CA VAL A 141 2.42 -6.32 20.28
C VAL A 141 1.88 -5.64 21.55
N LEU A 142 0.90 -4.74 21.40
CA LEU A 142 0.31 -4.05 22.54
C LEU A 142 -0.53 -4.96 23.42
N LYS A 143 -1.19 -5.98 22.86
CA LYS A 143 -1.96 -6.97 23.62
C LYS A 143 -1.03 -7.83 24.47
N ASP A 144 0.01 -8.41 23.89
CA ASP A 144 1.00 -9.23 24.60
C ASP A 144 1.70 -8.43 25.71
N SER A 145 1.94 -7.14 25.46
CA SER A 145 2.56 -6.24 26.42
C SER A 145 1.61 -5.67 27.47
N GLY A 146 0.31 -5.99 27.42
CA GLY A 146 -0.71 -5.45 28.33
C GLY A 146 -1.00 -3.95 28.18
N PHE A 147 -0.59 -3.34 27.06
CA PHE A 147 -0.76 -1.91 26.79
C PHE A 147 -2.06 -1.59 26.02
N LEU A 148 -2.63 -2.56 25.30
CA LEU A 148 -3.81 -2.36 24.44
C LEU A 148 -5.00 -1.72 25.18
N LYS A 149 -5.21 -2.07 26.46
CA LYS A 149 -6.26 -1.48 27.31
C LYS A 149 -6.22 0.05 27.37
N ASN A 150 -5.03 0.65 27.30
CA ASN A 150 -4.90 2.12 27.34
C ASN A 150 -5.41 2.77 26.05
N LEU A 151 -5.34 2.08 24.91
CA LEU A 151 -5.94 2.55 23.66
C LEU A 151 -7.47 2.44 23.70
N GLU A 152 -8.01 1.38 24.30
CA GLU A 152 -9.45 1.24 24.51
C GLU A 152 -9.98 2.30 25.50
N GLU A 153 -9.24 2.60 26.56
CA GLU A 153 -9.54 3.72 27.47
C GLU A 153 -9.53 5.05 26.71
N TYR A 154 -8.52 5.31 25.86
CA TYR A 154 -8.49 6.52 25.04
C TYR A 154 -9.72 6.64 24.12
N LYS A 155 -10.13 5.54 23.49
CA LYS A 155 -11.31 5.51 22.62
C LYS A 155 -12.58 5.95 23.35
N ALA A 156 -12.73 5.59 24.63
CA ALA A 156 -13.86 5.99 25.46
C ALA A 156 -13.73 7.43 26.01
N GLU A 157 -12.55 7.81 26.50
CA GLU A 157 -12.34 9.09 27.19
C GLU A 157 -12.18 10.28 26.24
N GLN A 158 -11.77 10.06 24.99
CA GLN A 158 -11.59 11.14 24.01
C GLN A 158 -12.89 11.93 23.74
N VAL A 159 -14.06 11.30 23.90
CA VAL A 159 -15.37 11.93 23.73
C VAL A 159 -15.65 12.97 24.84
N LYS A 160 -15.07 12.76 26.03
CA LYS A 160 -15.24 13.63 27.21
C LYS A 160 -14.21 14.76 27.23
N GLY A 161 -12.98 14.47 26.80
CA GLY A 161 -11.87 15.43 26.82
C GLY A 161 -10.70 14.96 25.97
N LEU A 162 -10.67 15.35 24.69
CA LEU A 162 -9.67 14.87 23.72
C LEU A 162 -8.22 15.17 24.13
N ASN A 163 -7.94 16.39 24.59
CA ASN A 163 -6.58 16.79 24.94
C ASN A 163 -6.05 16.02 26.15
N GLU A 164 -6.87 15.91 27.19
CA GLU A 164 -6.54 15.20 28.43
C GLU A 164 -6.38 13.69 28.18
N ALA A 165 -7.34 13.07 27.47
CA ALA A 165 -7.27 11.67 27.11
C ALA A 165 -6.01 11.34 26.31
N ARG A 166 -5.63 12.23 25.35
CA ARG A 166 -4.43 12.06 24.54
C ARG A 166 -3.16 12.24 25.36
N GLU A 167 -3.02 13.30 26.15
CA GLU A 167 -1.81 13.51 26.97
C GLU A 167 -1.62 12.36 27.97
N ASN A 168 -2.70 11.88 28.60
CA ASN A 168 -2.66 10.72 29.48
C ASN A 168 -2.18 9.46 28.75
N LEU A 169 -2.72 9.17 27.56
CA LEU A 169 -2.30 8.04 26.75
C LEU A 169 -0.80 8.12 26.38
N TYR A 170 -0.32 9.30 25.99
CA TYR A 170 1.09 9.50 25.62
C TYR A 170 2.02 9.36 26.83
N GLU A 171 1.62 9.86 28.00
CA GLU A 171 2.38 9.70 29.24
C GLU A 171 2.45 8.23 29.68
N LYS A 172 1.33 7.50 29.59
CA LYS A 172 1.29 6.04 29.82
C LYS A 172 2.23 5.30 28.86
N TYR A 173 2.21 5.63 27.57
CA TYR A 173 3.11 5.00 26.58
C TYR A 173 4.58 5.33 26.85
N PHE A 174 4.89 6.58 27.22
CA PHE A 174 6.23 6.99 27.58
C PHE A 174 6.76 6.15 28.76
N ARG A 175 6.02 6.09 29.87
CA ARG A 175 6.38 5.28 31.04
C ARG A 175 6.54 3.80 30.70
N PHE A 176 5.65 3.27 29.86
CA PHE A 176 5.72 1.89 29.40
C PHE A 176 7.03 1.61 28.65
N ILE A 177 7.42 2.43 27.68
CA ILE A 177 8.65 2.21 26.92
C ILE A 177 9.90 2.45 27.77
N THR A 178 9.96 3.54 28.53
CA THR A 178 11.15 3.87 29.34
C THR A 178 11.36 2.90 30.51
N GLY A 179 10.29 2.36 31.08
CA GLY A 179 10.37 1.40 32.17
C GLY A 179 10.75 -0.02 31.73
N ASN A 180 10.62 -0.33 30.44
CA ASN A 180 10.79 -1.70 29.93
C ASN A 180 11.89 -1.85 28.86
N THR A 181 12.47 -0.76 28.36
CA THR A 181 13.47 -0.80 27.28
C THR A 181 14.57 0.24 27.52
N PRO A 182 15.76 0.11 26.89
CA PRO A 182 16.83 1.13 26.94
C PRO A 182 16.49 2.46 26.25
N THR A 183 15.29 2.62 25.68
CA THR A 183 14.91 3.84 24.96
C THR A 183 14.27 4.84 25.93
N HIS A 184 14.93 5.99 26.12
CA HIS A 184 14.46 7.05 27.04
C HIS A 184 14.12 8.39 26.37
N SER A 185 14.41 8.54 25.08
CA SER A 185 14.15 9.77 24.32
C SER A 185 12.65 10.02 24.16
N ARG A 186 12.10 10.99 24.89
CA ARG A 186 10.68 11.36 24.82
C ARG A 186 10.23 11.73 23.40
N LEU A 187 11.11 12.38 22.63
CA LEU A 187 10.85 12.73 21.24
C LEU A 187 10.74 11.49 20.34
N ASP A 188 11.66 10.53 20.47
CA ASP A 188 11.66 9.34 19.63
C ASP A 188 10.49 8.42 19.98
N ILE A 189 10.24 8.21 21.27
CA ILE A 189 9.10 7.45 21.77
C ILE A 189 7.79 8.05 21.25
N ARG A 190 7.66 9.38 21.29
CA ARG A 190 6.49 10.09 20.73
C ARG A 190 6.33 9.82 19.23
N ARG A 191 7.42 9.89 18.46
CA ARG A 191 7.41 9.65 16.99
C ARG A 191 7.05 8.22 16.64
N MET A 192 7.53 7.24 17.42
CA MET A 192 7.16 5.83 17.31
C MET A 192 5.67 5.65 17.62
N PHE A 193 5.20 6.23 18.73
CA PHE A 193 3.81 6.11 19.15
C PHE A 193 2.83 6.71 18.14
N HIS A 194 3.20 7.80 17.46
CA HIS A 194 2.40 8.35 16.38
C HIS A 194 2.06 7.31 15.31
N LYS A 195 2.97 6.38 15.00
CA LYS A 195 2.73 5.34 13.98
C LYS A 195 1.73 4.31 14.45
N ILE A 196 1.80 3.95 15.72
CA ILE A 196 0.86 3.01 16.34
C ILE A 196 -0.54 3.65 16.47
N LEU A 197 -0.62 4.81 17.13
CA LEU A 197 -1.87 5.51 17.41
C LEU A 197 -2.62 5.85 16.11
N ASN A 198 -1.90 6.31 15.08
CA ASN A 198 -2.53 6.66 13.81
C ASN A 198 -3.19 5.46 13.12
N ILE A 199 -2.56 4.29 13.14
CA ILE A 199 -3.14 3.07 12.55
C ILE A 199 -4.38 2.62 13.35
N TYR A 200 -4.27 2.60 14.68
CA TYR A 200 -5.40 2.27 15.55
C TYR A 200 -6.57 3.26 15.39
N ALA A 201 -6.27 4.55 15.25
CA ALA A 201 -7.25 5.62 15.16
C ALA A 201 -8.09 5.55 13.87
N VAL A 202 -7.48 5.20 12.74
CA VAL A 202 -8.21 4.95 11.48
C VAL A 202 -9.20 3.80 11.66
N GLU A 203 -8.77 2.69 12.27
CA GLU A 203 -9.63 1.52 12.43
C GLU A 203 -10.84 1.81 13.32
N ASN A 204 -10.64 2.61 14.37
CA ASN A 204 -11.66 2.87 15.39
C ASN A 204 -12.44 4.17 15.15
N ASN A 205 -12.20 4.87 14.03
CA ASN A 205 -12.80 6.16 13.72
C ASN A 205 -12.66 7.20 14.84
N VAL A 206 -11.47 7.28 15.45
CA VAL A 206 -11.13 8.26 16.51
C VAL A 206 -10.03 9.22 16.05
N PRO A 207 -9.81 10.34 16.76
CA PRO A 207 -8.69 11.23 16.46
C PRO A 207 -7.34 10.54 16.65
N GLY A 208 -6.41 10.80 15.73
CA GLY A 208 -5.03 10.29 15.80
C GLY A 208 -4.08 11.26 16.51
N SER A 209 -2.78 11.13 16.23
CA SER A 209 -1.73 11.96 16.86
C SER A 209 -1.87 13.47 16.66
N LYS A 210 -2.57 13.93 15.62
CA LYS A 210 -2.90 15.35 15.40
C LYS A 210 -4.02 15.89 16.30
N GLY A 211 -4.90 15.03 16.84
CA GLY A 211 -5.89 15.38 17.86
C GLY A 211 -6.91 16.45 17.47
N LYS A 212 -7.39 16.49 16.21
CA LYS A 212 -8.43 17.46 15.79
C LYS A 212 -9.62 16.80 15.12
N PHE A 213 -9.34 15.89 14.19
CA PHE A 213 -10.35 15.21 13.39
C PHE A 213 -10.10 13.70 13.45
N VAL A 214 -11.14 12.95 13.11
CA VAL A 214 -11.04 11.50 12.90
C VAL A 214 -9.90 11.23 11.92
N MET A 215 -9.04 10.32 12.32
CA MET A 215 -7.88 9.95 11.52
C MET A 215 -8.31 9.22 10.25
N THR A 216 -7.80 9.63 9.09
CA THR A 216 -8.08 8.96 7.82
C THR A 216 -6.90 8.11 7.34
N PHE A 217 -7.16 7.14 6.47
CA PHE A 217 -6.13 6.26 5.92
C PHE A 217 -5.02 7.02 5.18
N SER A 218 -5.39 8.00 4.34
CA SER A 218 -4.41 8.85 3.65
C SER A 218 -3.52 9.61 4.63
N GLU A 219 -4.02 9.89 5.83
CA GLU A 219 -3.24 10.50 6.89
C GLU A 219 -2.23 9.54 7.57
N THR A 220 -2.17 8.27 7.22
CA THR A 220 -1.15 7.36 7.77
C THR A 220 0.15 7.36 6.96
N MET A 221 0.09 7.86 5.72
CA MET A 221 1.21 7.84 4.77
C MET A 221 2.31 8.84 5.11
N TYR A 222 3.53 8.54 4.65
CA TYR A 222 4.67 9.43 4.73
C TYR A 222 4.60 10.52 3.66
N ASN A 223 4.34 10.15 2.41
CA ASN A 223 4.29 11.07 1.26
C ASN A 223 2.99 11.85 1.14
N LYS A 224 2.57 12.49 2.22
CA LYS A 224 1.45 13.42 2.13
C LYS A 224 1.89 14.69 1.41
N LYS A 225 1.01 15.24 0.57
CA LYS A 225 1.10 16.66 0.20
C LYS A 225 1.08 17.49 1.48
N ASN A 226 2.21 18.13 1.80
CA ASN A 226 2.34 19.01 2.94
C ASN A 226 1.51 20.27 2.66
N TRP A 227 0.47 20.53 3.46
CA TRP A 227 -0.30 21.77 3.35
C TRP A 227 0.53 23.04 3.66
N ARG A 228 1.70 22.90 4.29
CA ARG A 228 2.65 24.01 4.50
C ARG A 228 3.46 24.37 3.25
N ASP A 229 3.63 23.43 2.31
CA ASP A 229 4.25 23.69 1.01
C ASP A 229 3.26 24.35 0.03
N ILE A 230 1.97 24.47 0.42
CA ILE A 230 0.91 25.17 -0.34
C ILE A 230 0.91 26.68 -0.06
N ASN A 231 1.68 27.17 0.93
CA ASN A 231 1.72 28.59 1.26
C ASN A 231 2.82 29.36 0.50
N LYS A 232 2.84 29.24 -0.83
CA LYS A 232 3.34 30.31 -1.69
C LYS A 232 2.29 30.63 -2.76
N GLU A 233 1.89 31.90 -2.71
CA GLU A 233 0.94 32.65 -3.55
C GLU A 233 -0.56 32.37 -3.39
N LYS A 234 -1.22 33.29 -2.66
CA LYS A 234 -2.67 33.37 -2.42
C LYS A 234 -3.44 34.03 -3.58
N SER A 235 -3.21 33.65 -4.82
CA SER A 235 -4.01 34.23 -5.93
C SER A 235 -4.30 33.28 -7.10
N VAL A 236 -3.97 32.00 -7.00
CA VAL A 236 -4.13 31.08 -8.13
C VAL A 236 -5.02 29.91 -7.73
N THR A 237 -6.08 29.68 -8.50
CA THR A 237 -7.00 28.57 -8.35
C THR A 237 -6.27 27.22 -8.44
N ARG A 238 -6.72 26.22 -7.66
CA ARG A 238 -6.06 24.91 -7.45
C ARG A 238 -5.62 24.13 -8.72
N GLN A 239 -6.05 24.53 -9.91
CA GLN A 239 -5.67 23.91 -11.19
C GLN A 239 -4.51 24.60 -11.91
N GLU A 240 -4.11 25.81 -11.51
CA GLU A 240 -3.18 26.64 -12.29
C GLU A 240 -1.78 26.80 -11.65
N ALA A 241 -1.55 26.26 -10.44
CA ALA A 241 -0.30 26.40 -9.69
C ALA A 241 0.39 25.05 -9.36
N LEU A 242 0.45 24.12 -10.30
CA LEU A 242 1.40 23.01 -10.21
C LEU A 242 2.69 23.44 -10.92
N SER A 243 3.80 23.49 -10.19
CA SER A 243 5.10 23.69 -10.82
C SER A 243 5.40 22.53 -11.78
N ALA A 244 6.22 22.75 -12.81
CA ALA A 244 6.66 21.67 -13.70
C ALA A 244 7.28 20.50 -12.91
N GLU A 245 7.94 20.79 -11.79
CA GLU A 245 8.51 19.82 -10.88
C GLU A 245 7.45 18.97 -10.15
N ASP A 246 6.28 19.53 -9.81
CA ASP A 246 5.18 18.80 -9.18
C ASP A 246 4.46 17.89 -10.17
N VAL A 247 4.35 18.30 -11.43
CA VAL A 247 3.78 17.48 -12.51
C VAL A 247 4.68 16.28 -12.79
N GLU A 248 5.98 16.49 -12.99
CA GLU A 248 6.96 15.41 -13.20
C GLU A 248 6.91 14.40 -12.03
N LYS A 249 6.89 14.89 -10.78
CA LYS A 249 6.77 14.02 -9.60
C LYS A 249 5.52 13.16 -9.62
N GLN A 250 4.37 13.76 -9.94
CA GLN A 250 3.09 13.03 -9.98
C GLN A 250 3.09 11.96 -11.08
N GLU A 251 3.69 12.24 -12.23
CA GLU A 251 3.82 11.27 -13.32
C GLU A 251 4.69 10.07 -12.94
N VAL A 252 5.84 10.31 -12.29
CA VAL A 252 6.74 9.24 -11.82
C VAL A 252 6.05 8.40 -10.74
N ILE A 253 5.34 9.03 -9.79
CA ILE A 253 4.56 8.31 -8.76
C ILE A 253 3.51 7.42 -9.42
N ASN A 254 2.74 7.97 -10.35
CA ASN A 254 1.72 7.21 -11.08
C ASN A 254 2.34 6.06 -11.87
N ALA A 255 3.48 6.28 -12.53
CA ALA A 255 4.18 5.25 -13.27
C ALA A 255 4.61 4.06 -12.39
N TYR A 256 5.14 4.32 -11.19
CA TYR A 256 5.50 3.26 -10.23
C TYR A 256 4.28 2.42 -9.84
N TYR A 257 3.17 3.05 -9.44
CA TYR A 257 1.96 2.32 -9.04
C TYR A 257 1.33 1.55 -10.21
N VAL A 258 1.40 2.08 -11.45
CA VAL A 258 0.96 1.38 -12.66
C VAL A 258 1.83 0.15 -12.92
N GLN A 259 3.16 0.28 -12.87
CA GLN A 259 4.08 -0.85 -13.07
C GLN A 259 3.85 -1.95 -12.02
N LYS A 260 3.64 -1.55 -10.77
CA LYS A 260 3.32 -2.45 -9.67
C LYS A 260 1.98 -3.18 -9.88
N ALA A 261 0.95 -2.48 -10.35
CA ALA A 261 -0.33 -3.06 -10.69
C ALA A 261 -0.23 -4.06 -11.85
N ILE A 262 0.54 -3.73 -12.90
CA ILE A 262 0.83 -4.63 -14.04
C ILE A 262 1.56 -5.89 -13.57
N ALA A 263 2.59 -5.75 -12.74
CA ALA A 263 3.33 -6.88 -12.20
C ALA A 263 2.43 -7.80 -11.36
N LEU A 264 1.52 -7.22 -10.56
CA LEU A 264 0.54 -7.97 -9.79
C LEU A 264 -0.44 -8.75 -10.68
N ILE A 265 -0.92 -8.17 -11.79
CA ILE A 265 -1.77 -8.88 -12.75
C ILE A 265 -1.03 -10.08 -13.36
N LYS A 266 0.20 -9.89 -13.85
CA LYS A 266 1.03 -10.99 -14.40
C LYS A 266 1.35 -12.09 -13.38
N LYS A 267 1.43 -11.74 -12.10
CA LYS A 267 1.62 -12.72 -11.03
C LYS A 267 0.32 -13.49 -10.75
N THR A 268 -0.81 -12.79 -10.75
CA THR A 268 -2.13 -13.34 -10.41
C THR A 268 -2.67 -14.27 -11.50
N HIS A 269 -2.50 -13.89 -12.76
CA HIS A 269 -3.06 -14.61 -13.90
C HIS A 269 -1.97 -15.21 -14.77
N LYS A 270 -2.16 -16.45 -15.22
CA LYS A 270 -1.24 -17.18 -16.11
C LYS A 270 -1.78 -17.33 -17.53
N GLU A 271 -3.09 -17.29 -17.65
CA GLU A 271 -3.84 -17.36 -18.91
C GLU A 271 -4.63 -16.07 -19.08
N SER A 272 -5.21 -15.86 -20.27
CA SER A 272 -6.02 -14.68 -20.48
C SER A 272 -7.24 -14.69 -19.54
N GLU A 273 -7.59 -13.51 -19.03
CA GLU A 273 -8.86 -13.34 -18.30
C GLU A 273 -10.07 -13.43 -19.24
N VAL A 274 -9.89 -13.19 -20.55
CA VAL A 274 -10.94 -13.32 -21.57
C VAL A 274 -10.82 -14.69 -22.23
N ASN A 275 -11.81 -15.56 -21.98
CA ASN A 275 -11.87 -16.92 -22.52
C ASN A 275 -12.73 -16.95 -23.79
N ASP A 276 -12.17 -16.46 -24.90
CA ASP A 276 -12.80 -16.49 -26.22
C ASP A 276 -11.95 -17.30 -27.22
N TYR A 277 -12.38 -17.39 -28.48
CA TYR A 277 -11.63 -18.12 -29.52
C TYR A 277 -10.18 -17.60 -29.71
N TRP A 278 -9.90 -16.35 -29.34
CA TRP A 278 -8.60 -15.70 -29.50
C TRP A 278 -7.71 -15.84 -28.26
N SER A 279 -8.19 -16.52 -27.21
CA SER A 279 -7.42 -16.80 -26.00
C SER A 279 -6.39 -17.91 -26.18
N ALA A 280 -6.35 -18.55 -27.35
CA ALA A 280 -5.34 -19.55 -27.69
C ALA A 280 -3.93 -18.92 -27.74
N GLY A 281 -3.05 -19.37 -26.86
CA GLY A 281 -1.66 -18.94 -26.77
C GLY A 281 -1.29 -18.32 -25.42
N GLU A 282 -0.05 -17.87 -25.29
CA GLU A 282 0.44 -17.28 -24.04
C GLU A 282 -0.12 -15.87 -23.81
N ALA A 283 -0.69 -15.64 -22.62
CA ALA A 283 -1.21 -14.35 -22.21
C ALA A 283 -0.11 -13.50 -21.57
N THR A 284 0.43 -12.55 -22.34
CA THR A 284 1.58 -11.73 -21.92
C THR A 284 1.27 -10.24 -21.83
N GLN A 285 0.12 -9.81 -22.38
CA GLN A 285 -0.23 -8.41 -22.57
C GLN A 285 -1.19 -7.96 -21.47
N VAL A 286 -0.72 -7.06 -20.59
CA VAL A 286 -1.61 -6.40 -19.62
C VAL A 286 -2.20 -5.17 -20.26
N HIS A 287 -3.49 -5.23 -20.57
CA HIS A 287 -4.25 -4.18 -21.23
C HIS A 287 -4.93 -3.28 -20.20
N HIS A 288 -4.98 -1.98 -20.48
CA HIS A 288 -5.82 -1.04 -19.72
C HIS A 288 -7.21 -1.00 -20.37
N ILE A 289 -8.25 -1.44 -19.64
CA ILE A 289 -9.63 -1.46 -20.16
C ILE A 289 -10.08 -0.04 -20.49
N PHE A 290 -9.79 0.93 -19.62
CA PHE A 290 -9.86 2.36 -19.87
C PHE A 290 -8.44 2.92 -20.02
N THR A 291 -8.12 3.58 -21.14
CA THR A 291 -6.75 3.95 -21.47
C THR A 291 -6.10 4.84 -20.40
N ARG A 292 -4.79 4.68 -20.20
CA ARG A 292 -4.01 5.55 -19.31
C ARG A 292 -4.00 7.02 -19.78
N SER A 293 -4.06 7.27 -21.07
CA SER A 293 -4.06 8.63 -21.64
C SER A 293 -5.36 9.37 -21.33
N GLU A 294 -6.50 8.71 -21.39
CA GLU A 294 -7.81 9.32 -21.13
C GLU A 294 -8.14 9.33 -19.64
N PHE A 295 -7.73 8.28 -18.89
CA PHE A 295 -8.09 8.09 -17.49
C PHE A 295 -6.85 7.81 -16.59
N PRO A 296 -5.90 8.75 -16.49
CA PRO A 296 -4.67 8.58 -15.71
C PRO A 296 -4.92 8.29 -14.22
N GLU A 297 -6.04 8.78 -13.66
CA GLU A 297 -6.42 8.63 -12.25
C GLU A 297 -6.84 7.20 -11.88
N ILE A 298 -7.28 6.39 -12.85
CA ILE A 298 -7.65 4.98 -12.65
C ILE A 298 -6.64 4.01 -13.27
N ALA A 299 -5.57 4.50 -13.91
CA ALA A 299 -4.58 3.65 -14.58
C ALA A 299 -3.88 2.64 -13.64
N HIS A 300 -3.69 3.00 -12.37
CA HIS A 300 -3.03 2.14 -11.37
C HIS A 300 -3.97 1.14 -10.69
N TYR A 301 -5.27 1.16 -11.00
CA TYR A 301 -6.21 0.20 -10.45
C TYR A 301 -6.05 -1.12 -11.17
N VAL A 302 -5.76 -2.20 -10.43
CA VAL A 302 -5.74 -3.55 -10.99
C VAL A 302 -7.11 -3.97 -11.55
N GLU A 303 -8.18 -3.34 -11.07
CA GLU A 303 -9.53 -3.48 -11.59
C GLU A 303 -9.72 -2.87 -12.99
N ASN A 304 -8.81 -1.97 -13.42
CA ASN A 304 -8.76 -1.41 -14.78
C ASN A 304 -7.76 -2.16 -15.70
N LEU A 305 -7.07 -3.19 -15.19
CA LEU A 305 -6.07 -3.94 -15.94
C LEU A 305 -6.56 -5.35 -16.23
N ILE A 306 -6.36 -5.85 -17.44
CA ILE A 306 -6.78 -7.19 -17.85
C ILE A 306 -5.67 -7.92 -18.62
N LEU A 307 -5.42 -9.19 -18.29
CA LEU A 307 -4.41 -10.01 -18.98
C LEU A 307 -4.98 -10.64 -20.26
N LEU A 308 -4.35 -10.39 -21.40
CA LEU A 308 -4.75 -10.81 -22.73
C LEU A 308 -3.60 -11.52 -23.47
N THR A 309 -3.96 -12.35 -24.47
CA THR A 309 -3.01 -12.82 -25.49
C THR A 309 -2.59 -11.68 -26.42
N ALA A 310 -1.49 -11.88 -27.14
CA ALA A 310 -1.04 -10.91 -28.15
C ALA A 310 -2.13 -10.65 -29.21
N THR A 311 -2.83 -11.69 -29.65
CA THR A 311 -3.91 -11.59 -30.64
C THR A 311 -5.08 -10.76 -30.11
N GLN A 312 -5.55 -11.06 -28.90
CA GLN A 312 -6.62 -10.30 -28.25
C GLN A 312 -6.25 -8.82 -28.09
N HIS A 313 -5.04 -8.53 -27.61
CA HIS A 313 -4.58 -7.16 -27.40
C HIS A 313 -4.49 -6.37 -28.72
N ASN A 314 -3.79 -6.91 -29.71
CA ASN A 314 -3.35 -6.19 -30.90
C ASN A 314 -4.36 -6.21 -32.06
N THR A 315 -5.36 -7.10 -32.00
CA THR A 315 -6.37 -7.21 -33.07
C THR A 315 -7.79 -6.93 -32.59
N LYS A 316 -8.09 -7.17 -31.30
CA LYS A 316 -9.43 -6.99 -30.75
C LYS A 316 -9.53 -5.72 -29.92
N ALA A 317 -8.73 -5.62 -28.86
CA ALA A 317 -8.74 -4.45 -27.99
C ALA A 317 -8.29 -3.18 -28.73
N HIS A 318 -7.24 -3.31 -29.55
CA HIS A 318 -6.72 -2.26 -30.43
C HIS A 318 -6.82 -2.69 -31.90
N PRO A 319 -7.95 -2.49 -32.59
CA PRO A 319 -8.12 -2.91 -33.98
C PRO A 319 -7.00 -2.38 -34.89
N SER A 320 -6.49 -3.24 -35.77
CA SER A 320 -5.43 -2.92 -36.72
C SER A 320 -4.14 -2.37 -36.07
N ASN A 321 -3.78 -2.87 -34.89
CA ASN A 321 -2.60 -2.42 -34.11
C ASN A 321 -2.62 -0.93 -33.72
N ARG A 322 -3.78 -0.27 -33.76
CA ARG A 322 -3.90 1.15 -33.38
C ARG A 322 -4.03 1.26 -31.86
N THR A 323 -2.90 1.26 -31.16
CA THR A 323 -2.83 1.30 -29.68
C THR A 323 -3.44 2.55 -29.05
N GLN A 324 -3.74 3.58 -29.84
CA GLN A 324 -4.44 4.79 -29.41
C GLN A 324 -5.97 4.67 -29.45
N GLN A 325 -6.52 3.60 -30.04
CA GLN A 325 -7.96 3.39 -30.21
C GLN A 325 -8.41 2.15 -29.43
N ILE A 326 -9.49 2.24 -28.66
CA ILE A 326 -10.14 1.09 -28.01
C ILE A 326 -11.35 0.65 -28.85
N ASN A 327 -11.47 -0.64 -29.10
CA ASN A 327 -12.72 -1.23 -29.58
C ASN A 327 -13.76 -1.28 -28.45
N LYS A 328 -14.90 -0.60 -28.61
CA LYS A 328 -15.96 -0.53 -27.59
C LYS A 328 -16.61 -1.88 -27.30
N ASP A 329 -16.89 -2.69 -28.32
CA ASP A 329 -17.46 -4.03 -28.12
C ASP A 329 -16.50 -4.93 -27.34
N TYR A 330 -15.22 -4.86 -27.67
CA TYR A 330 -14.21 -5.63 -26.95
C TYR A 330 -13.92 -5.06 -25.55
N GLN A 331 -14.09 -3.75 -25.35
CA GLN A 331 -14.03 -3.11 -24.03
C GLN A 331 -15.12 -3.67 -23.11
N LEU A 332 -16.36 -3.84 -23.61
CA LEU A 332 -17.43 -4.53 -22.86
C LEU A 332 -17.02 -5.95 -22.51
N THR A 333 -16.54 -6.74 -23.47
CA THR A 333 -16.05 -8.11 -23.23
C THR A 333 -15.01 -8.16 -22.12
N CYS A 334 -14.04 -7.23 -22.15
CA CYS A 334 -13.04 -7.09 -21.10
C CYS A 334 -13.65 -6.75 -19.74
N LEU A 335 -14.62 -5.82 -19.67
CA LEU A 335 -15.28 -5.47 -18.41
C LEU A 335 -16.08 -6.64 -17.82
N LEU A 336 -16.78 -7.41 -18.65
CA LEU A 336 -17.52 -8.59 -18.22
C LEU A 336 -16.57 -9.68 -17.70
N ALA A 337 -15.52 -10.00 -18.46
CA ALA A 337 -14.49 -10.95 -18.04
C ALA A 337 -13.78 -10.49 -16.75
N LYS A 338 -13.52 -9.19 -16.63
CA LYS A 338 -12.90 -8.63 -15.42
C LYS A 338 -13.82 -8.73 -14.21
N SER A 339 -15.11 -8.49 -14.39
CA SER A 339 -16.14 -8.69 -13.36
C SER A 339 -16.10 -10.13 -12.83
N ASP A 340 -16.05 -11.12 -13.72
CA ASP A 340 -15.99 -12.54 -13.35
C ASP A 340 -14.69 -12.90 -12.61
N SER A 341 -13.55 -12.40 -13.09
CA SER A 341 -12.25 -12.58 -12.43
C SER A 341 -12.24 -12.00 -11.01
N ILE A 342 -12.81 -10.81 -10.83
CA ILE A 342 -12.90 -10.15 -9.52
C ILE A 342 -13.82 -10.95 -8.59
N GLU A 343 -15.01 -11.32 -9.05
CA GLU A 343 -15.97 -12.11 -8.27
C GLU A 343 -15.36 -13.45 -7.83
N LYS A 344 -14.72 -14.18 -8.75
CA LYS A 344 -14.04 -15.45 -8.46
C LYS A 344 -12.93 -15.28 -7.43
N SER A 345 -12.12 -14.24 -7.55
CA SER A 345 -11.03 -13.95 -6.62
C SER A 345 -11.57 -13.63 -5.22
N LEU A 346 -12.60 -12.79 -5.12
CA LEU A 346 -13.24 -12.46 -3.84
C LEU A 346 -13.89 -13.68 -3.18
N ASN A 347 -14.57 -14.54 -3.95
CA ASN A 347 -15.20 -15.76 -3.44
C ASN A 347 -14.18 -16.78 -2.90
N LYS A 348 -12.97 -16.80 -3.47
CA LYS A 348 -11.85 -17.60 -2.95
C LYS A 348 -11.17 -16.97 -1.72
N GLY A 349 -11.55 -15.75 -1.34
CA GLY A 349 -10.87 -14.99 -0.32
C GLY A 349 -9.48 -14.52 -0.75
N GLU A 350 -9.24 -14.32 -2.04
CA GLU A 350 -8.02 -13.71 -2.55
C GLU A 350 -8.15 -12.18 -2.50
N PHE A 351 -7.12 -11.48 -1.99
CA PHE A 351 -7.18 -10.04 -1.74
C PHE A 351 -6.46 -9.23 -2.83
N VAL A 352 -6.58 -9.65 -4.08
CA VAL A 352 -6.02 -8.92 -5.23
C VAL A 352 -6.90 -7.72 -5.58
N TYR A 353 -8.23 -7.93 -5.61
CA TYR A 353 -9.22 -6.98 -6.10
C TYR A 353 -10.13 -6.46 -4.99
N ARG A 354 -10.87 -5.38 -5.29
CA ARG A 354 -11.99 -4.88 -4.49
C ARG A 354 -13.17 -4.52 -5.37
N LYS A 355 -14.38 -4.94 -4.98
CA LYS A 355 -15.61 -4.58 -5.69
C LYS A 355 -15.81 -3.06 -5.76
N GLU A 356 -15.58 -2.34 -4.67
CA GLU A 356 -15.73 -0.88 -4.65
C GLU A 356 -14.73 -0.17 -5.58
N SER A 357 -13.51 -0.72 -5.71
CA SER A 357 -12.52 -0.20 -6.65
C SER A 357 -12.96 -0.43 -8.10
N PHE A 358 -13.56 -1.58 -8.41
CA PHE A 358 -14.08 -1.86 -9.74
C PHE A 358 -15.27 -0.97 -10.09
N ILE A 359 -16.19 -0.77 -9.15
CA ILE A 359 -17.31 0.18 -9.30
C ILE A 359 -16.78 1.58 -9.56
N TYR A 360 -15.76 2.02 -8.83
CA TYR A 360 -15.13 3.32 -9.06
C TYR A 360 -14.52 3.44 -10.47
N VAL A 361 -13.82 2.39 -10.94
CA VAL A 361 -13.26 2.32 -12.29
C VAL A 361 -14.36 2.43 -13.36
N ILE A 362 -15.46 1.69 -13.21
CA ILE A 362 -16.61 1.74 -14.14
C ILE A 362 -17.26 3.12 -14.13
N ASN A 363 -17.59 3.63 -12.95
CA ASN A 363 -18.23 4.94 -12.80
C ASN A 363 -17.41 6.06 -13.45
N LYS A 364 -16.08 6.01 -13.30
CA LYS A 364 -15.17 6.96 -13.95
C LYS A 364 -15.06 6.74 -15.45
N GLY A 365 -14.79 5.52 -15.89
CA GLY A 365 -14.56 5.20 -17.30
C GLY A 365 -15.79 5.37 -18.20
N LEU A 366 -17.00 5.21 -17.64
CA LEU A 366 -18.27 5.33 -18.38
C LEU A 366 -19.11 6.54 -17.98
N SER A 367 -18.66 7.35 -17.02
CA SER A 367 -19.42 8.48 -16.48
C SER A 367 -20.82 8.09 -15.97
N VAL A 368 -20.88 7.00 -15.19
CA VAL A 368 -22.10 6.47 -14.55
C VAL A 368 -21.98 6.50 -13.02
N GLU A 369 -23.09 6.28 -12.33
CA GLU A 369 -23.15 6.33 -10.86
C GLU A 369 -23.71 5.03 -10.26
N PHE A 370 -22.98 3.92 -10.42
CA PHE A 370 -23.35 2.68 -9.74
C PHE A 370 -23.13 2.80 -8.23
N SER A 371 -24.11 2.30 -7.48
CA SER A 371 -24.03 2.20 -6.01
C SER A 371 -23.03 1.13 -5.59
N ASN A 372 -22.26 1.38 -4.53
CA ASN A 372 -21.34 0.39 -3.94
C ASN A 372 -22.04 -0.91 -3.45
N LYS A 373 -23.38 -0.89 -3.31
CA LYS A 373 -24.18 -2.04 -2.88
C LYS A 373 -24.56 -2.98 -4.02
N ILE A 374 -24.37 -2.59 -5.28
CA ILE A 374 -24.71 -3.40 -6.45
C ILE A 374 -23.95 -4.74 -6.44
N ASP A 375 -24.59 -5.82 -6.91
CA ASP A 375 -23.96 -7.13 -7.08
C ASP A 375 -23.34 -7.29 -8.49
N PHE A 376 -22.50 -8.31 -8.66
CA PHE A 376 -21.79 -8.53 -9.94
C PHE A 376 -22.73 -8.89 -11.09
N THR A 377 -23.85 -9.56 -10.83
CA THR A 377 -24.85 -9.89 -11.85
C THR A 377 -25.49 -8.63 -12.41
N THR A 378 -25.88 -7.71 -11.53
CA THR A 378 -26.47 -6.43 -11.89
C THR A 378 -25.43 -5.54 -12.58
N ILE A 379 -24.17 -5.50 -12.11
CA ILE A 379 -23.07 -4.80 -12.82
C ILE A 379 -23.00 -5.27 -14.28
N LYS A 380 -22.95 -6.59 -14.53
CA LYS A 380 -22.86 -7.15 -15.89
C LYS A 380 -24.08 -6.80 -16.75
N SER A 381 -25.28 -6.83 -16.19
CA SER A 381 -26.51 -6.45 -16.89
C SER A 381 -26.50 -4.97 -17.28
N GLU A 382 -26.14 -4.07 -16.35
CA GLU A 382 -26.08 -2.63 -16.63
C GLU A 382 -24.99 -2.28 -17.64
N LEU A 383 -23.81 -2.91 -17.55
CA LEU A 383 -22.75 -2.76 -18.56
C LEU A 383 -23.25 -3.15 -19.96
N THR A 384 -23.95 -4.28 -20.07
CA THR A 384 -24.50 -4.73 -21.36
C THR A 384 -25.53 -3.74 -21.91
N LYS A 385 -26.40 -3.17 -21.06
CA LYS A 385 -27.36 -2.14 -21.47
C LYS A 385 -26.65 -0.90 -21.99
N ILE A 386 -25.68 -0.36 -21.22
CA ILE A 386 -24.95 0.87 -21.57
C ILE A 386 -24.32 0.75 -22.96
N TYR A 387 -23.60 -0.36 -23.21
CA TYR A 387 -22.89 -0.55 -24.48
C TYR A 387 -23.81 -0.86 -25.66
N ASN A 388 -24.99 -1.45 -25.42
CA ASN A 388 -25.98 -1.69 -26.48
C ASN A 388 -26.83 -0.45 -26.82
N THR A 389 -26.78 0.59 -25.98
CA THR A 389 -27.45 1.89 -26.22
C THR A 389 -26.52 2.99 -26.75
N ALA A 390 -25.21 2.72 -26.81
CA ALA A 390 -24.15 3.69 -27.09
C ALA A 390 -23.80 3.83 -28.58
#